data_AF-A0A2V9IGA5-F1
#
_entry.id   AF-A0A2V9IGA5-F1
#
_cell.length_a   1.000
_cell.length_b   1.000
_cell.length_c   1.000
_cell.angle_alpha   90.00
_cell.angle_beta   90.00
_cell.angle_gamma   90.00
#
_symmetry.space_group_name_H-M   'P 1'
#
loop_
_entity.id
_entity.type
_entity.pdbx_description
1 polymer ?
#
loop_
_entity_poly.entity_id
_entity_poly.type
_entity_poly.pdbx_seq_one_letter_code
_entity_poly.pdbx_strand_id
1 'polypeptide(L)' 'MVFEPERSSTRVAFHQGEEMIRTKHLVSASLVLVLLAFPTLRLQAQAVYGSISGTIFDSSGAAVPNAKI' A
#
# COMPACT_ATOMS: atom_id res chain seq x y z
N MET A 1 -40.91 -25.24 -36.75
CA MET A 1 -40.09 -24.67 -35.66
C MET A 1 -38.65 -24.66 -36.18
N VAL A 2 -38.14 -23.51 -36.64
CA VAL A 2 -36.80 -23.43 -37.24
C VAL A 2 -35.82 -23.21 -36.10
N PHE A 3 -35.00 -24.23 -35.81
CA PHE A 3 -33.85 -24.07 -34.92
C PHE A 3 -32.76 -23.34 -35.74
N GLU A 4 -32.41 -22.11 -35.35
CA GLU A 4 -31.24 -21.37 -35.89
C GLU A 4 -30.04 -21.58 -34.94
N PRO A 5 -29.24 -22.63 -35.11
CA PRO A 5 -28.11 -22.94 -34.21
C PRO A 5 -27.00 -21.88 -34.24
N GLU A 6 -26.85 -21.17 -35.35
CA GLU A 6 -25.82 -20.14 -35.55
C GLU A 6 -25.96 -18.95 -34.57
N ARG A 7 -27.19 -18.53 -34.26
CA ARG A 7 -27.45 -17.42 -33.33
C ARG A 7 -27.23 -17.79 -31.87
N SER A 8 -27.30 -19.07 -31.51
CA SER A 8 -27.05 -19.51 -30.13
C SER A 8 -25.54 -19.57 -29.85
N SER A 9 -24.75 -20.06 -30.82
CA SER A 9 -23.30 -20.23 -30.70
C SER A 9 -22.56 -18.89 -30.52
N THR A 10 -22.96 -17.86 -31.27
CA THR A 10 -22.37 -16.52 -31.16
C THR A 10 -22.62 -15.91 -29.78
N ARG A 11 -23.85 -16.00 -29.25
CA ARG A 11 -24.19 -15.43 -27.93
C ARG A 11 -23.41 -16.07 -26.79
N VAL A 12 -23.18 -17.38 -26.86
CA VAL A 12 -22.37 -18.11 -25.87
C VAL A 12 -20.91 -17.64 -25.91
N ALA A 13 -20.34 -17.48 -27.12
CA ALA A 13 -18.98 -16.98 -27.28
C ALA A 13 -18.80 -15.53 -26.76
N PHE A 14 -19.80 -14.66 -26.98
CA PHE A 14 -19.78 -13.30 -26.45
C PHE A 14 -19.81 -13.25 -24.91
N HIS A 15 -20.74 -13.99 -24.28
CA HIS A 15 -20.80 -14.05 -22.81
C HIS A 15 -19.52 -14.65 -22.20
N GLN A 16 -18.94 -15.67 -22.83
CA GLN A 16 -17.69 -16.26 -22.39
C GLN A 16 -16.51 -15.27 -22.52
N GLY A 17 -16.53 -14.42 -23.55
CA GLY A 17 -15.59 -13.32 -23.73
C GLY A 17 -15.71 -12.23 -22.66
N GLU A 18 -16.94 -11.84 -22.30
CA GLU A 18 -17.21 -10.86 -21.23
C GLU A 18 -16.71 -11.35 -19.87
N GLU A 19 -17.01 -12.61 -19.53
CA GLU A 19 -16.54 -13.22 -18.29
C GLU A 19 -15.01 -13.30 -18.25
N MET A 20 -14.37 -13.67 -19.37
CA MET A 20 -12.91 -13.71 -19.46
C MET A 20 -12.28 -12.31 -19.27
N ILE A 21 -12.87 -11.26 -19.85
CA ILE A 21 -12.40 -9.88 -19.67
C ILE A 21 -12.57 -9.45 -18.21
N ARG A 22 -13.73 -9.72 -17.61
CA ARG A 22 -14.01 -9.41 -16.20
C ARG A 22 -13.03 -10.11 -15.25
N THR A 23 -12.77 -11.41 -15.45
CA THR A 23 -11.80 -12.15 -14.62
C THR A 23 -10.40 -11.57 -14.72
N LYS A 24 -9.93 -11.21 -15.94
CA LYS A 24 -8.63 -10.57 -16.13
C LYS A 24 -8.52 -9.25 -15.36
N HIS A 25 -9.58 -8.44 -15.38
CA HIS A 25 -9.61 -7.18 -14.65
C HIS A 25 -9.60 -7.41 -13.14
N LEU A 26 -10.39 -8.35 -12.63
CA LEU A 26 -10.39 -8.71 -11.20
C LEU A 26 -9.03 -9.23 -10.72
N VAL A 27 -8.36 -10.08 -11.51
CA VAL A 27 -7.00 -10.56 -11.18
C VAL A 27 -6.01 -9.41 -11.16
N SER A 28 -6.05 -8.51 -12.16
CA SER A 28 -5.16 -7.35 -12.21
C SER A 28 -5.38 -6.39 -11.03
N ALA A 29 -6.63 -6.09 -10.69
CA ALA A 29 -6.99 -5.25 -9.55
C ALA A 29 -6.53 -5.88 -8.23
N SER A 30 -6.70 -7.19 -8.08
CA SER A 30 -6.26 -7.93 -6.89
C SER A 30 -4.74 -7.86 -6.72
N LEU A 31 -3.99 -8.02 -7.82
CA LEU A 31 -2.53 -7.91 -7.82
C LEU A 31 -2.06 -6.51 -7.40
N VAL A 32 -2.68 -5.46 -7.96
CA VAL A 32 -2.39 -4.07 -7.60
C VAL A 32 -2.64 -3.83 -6.11
N LEU A 33 -3.76 -4.31 -5.57
CA LEU A 33 -4.08 -4.17 -4.14
C LEU A 33 -3.04 -4.87 -3.25
N VAL A 34 -2.60 -6.07 -3.61
CA VAL A 34 -1.55 -6.79 -2.86
C VAL A 34 -0.22 -6.03 -2.88
N LEU A 35 0.18 -5.50 -4.04
CA LEU A 35 1.41 -4.72 -4.17
C LEU A 35 1.36 -3.41 -3.38
N LEU A 36 0.21 -2.73 -3.34
CA LEU A 36 0.01 -1.51 -2.56
C LEU A 36 -0.07 -1.77 -1.04
N ALA A 37 -0.50 -2.96 -0.62
CA ALA A 37 -0.54 -3.35 0.79
C ALA A 37 0.85 -3.75 1.34
N PHE A 38 1.80 -4.15 0.49
CA PHE A 38 3.12 -4.60 0.92
C PHE A 38 4.03 -3.52 1.56
N PRO A 39 4.09 -2.26 1.08
CA PRO A 39 4.99 -1.25 1.64
C PRO A 39 4.61 -0.77 3.06
N THR A 40 3.38 -0.99 3.53
CA THR A 40 2.95 -0.57 4.88
C THR A 40 3.36 -1.55 5.98
N LEU A 41 3.63 -2.82 5.65
CA LEU A 41 4.07 -3.84 6.62
C LEU A 41 5.48 -3.57 7.18
N ARG A 42 6.24 -2.66 6.56
CA ARG A 42 7.58 -2.26 7.00
C ARG A 42 7.69 -0.79 7.40
N LEU A 43 6.57 -0.09 7.64
CA LEU A 43 6.63 1.14 8.42
C LEU A 43 6.86 0.78 9.90
N GLN A 44 8.06 0.28 10.19
CA GLN A 44 8.55 0.33 11.56
C GLN A 44 8.81 1.81 11.83
N ALA A 45 7.96 2.42 12.65
CA ALA A 45 8.33 3.66 13.33
C ALA A 45 9.56 3.32 14.18
N GLN A 46 10.74 3.40 13.57
CA GLN A 46 11.98 3.22 14.27
C GLN A 46 12.06 4.41 15.21
N ALA A 47 11.70 4.19 16.48
CA ALA A 47 12.07 5.12 17.53
C ALA A 47 13.60 5.18 17.50
N VAL A 48 14.13 6.28 16.96
CA VAL A 48 15.56 6.56 17.02
C VAL A 48 15.82 6.96 18.46
N TYR A 49 16.14 5.98 19.29
CA TYR A 49 16.63 6.23 20.64
C TYR A 49 18.02 6.84 20.52
N GLY A 50 18.12 8.12 20.84
CA GLY A 50 19.37 8.87 20.81
C GLY A 50 19.47 9.77 22.03
N SER A 51 20.69 10.20 22.34
CA SER A 51 20.96 11.19 23.36
C SER A 51 21.35 12.52 22.72
N ILE A 52 20.90 13.63 23.31
CA ILE A 52 21.40 14.97 23.01
C ILE A 52 22.38 15.32 24.12
N SER A 53 23.64 15.53 23.77
CA SER A 53 24.68 16.00 24.69
C SER A 53 24.94 17.49 24.50
N GLY A 54 25.19 18.20 25.61
CA GLY A 54 25.45 19.64 25.59
C GLY A 54 25.79 20.19 26.96
N THR A 55 26.27 21.43 26.99
CA THR A 55 26.54 22.19 28.21
C THR A 55 25.48 23.27 28.38
N ILE A 56 24.95 23.41 29.59
CA ILE A 56 24.02 24.49 29.92
C ILE A 56 24.84 25.67 30.45
N PHE A 57 24.56 26.86 29.92
CA PHE A 57 25.21 28.11 30.33
C PHE A 57 24.19 29.07 30.93
N ASP A 58 24.61 29.85 31.92
CA ASP A 58 23.82 30.98 32.43
C ASP A 58 24.06 32.27 31.61
N SER A 59 23.44 33.39 32.03
CA SER A 59 23.58 34.68 31.34
C SER A 59 24.98 35.29 31.40
N SER A 60 25.86 34.78 32.27
CA SER A 60 27.26 35.19 32.33
C SER A 60 28.14 34.41 31.35
N GLY A 61 27.62 33.34 30.75
CA GLY A 61 28.37 32.40 29.92
C GLY A 61 29.10 31.33 30.73
N ALA A 62 28.83 31.20 32.03
CA ALA A 62 29.40 30.16 32.86
C ALA A 62 28.65 28.83 32.68
N ALA A 63 29.39 27.72 32.62
CA ALA A 63 28.80 26.39 32.56
C ALA A 63 28.14 26.03 33.91
N VAL A 64 26.89 25.55 33.87
CA VAL A 64 26.11 25.17 35.04
C VAL A 64 26.13 23.66 35.23
N PRO A 65 26.95 23.12 36.16
CA PRO A 65 26.97 21.69 36.45
C PRO A 65 25.67 21.27 37.15
N ASN A 66 25.21 20.04 36.88
CA ASN A 66 24.00 19.47 37.48
C ASN A 66 22.73 20.32 37.27
N ALA A 67 22.66 21.06 36.16
CA ALA A 67 21.44 21.77 35.79
C ALA A 67 20.27 20.79 35.66
N LYS A 68 19.13 21.15 36.27
CA LYS A 68 17.89 20.37 36.17
C LYS A 68 17.25 20.65 34.81
N ILE A 69 17.01 19.58 34.06
CA ILE A 69 16.33 19.58 32.75
C ILE A 69 14.90 19.09 32.93
#